data_AF-A0A937CZP1-F1
#
_entry.id   AF-A0A937CZP1-F1
#
_cell.length_a   1.000
_cell.length_b   1.000
_cell.length_c   1.000
_cell.angle_alpha   90.00
_cell.angle_beta   90.00
_cell.angle_gamma   90.00
#
_symmetry.space_group_name_H-M   'P 1'
#
loop_
_entity.id
_entity.type
_entity.pdbx_description
1 polymer ?
#
loop_
_entity_poly.entity_id
_entity_poly.type
_entity_poly.pdbx_seq_one_letter_code
_entity_poly.pdbx_strand_id
1 'polypeptide(L)'
;MSRDDLARLTAQGFQVETQTRGSIASQIVRLRVPQGTSLTQARQTVQLVDARASTDFDHFYYLDEHLDTCTGAECRATALVSWSAARATQCGPTPVIGLIDTGINLDHDALTGQAIEVVDRPAPHADASLPEHGTAIAALLVGRPGSSTPGLLPEAKL
;
A
#
# COMPACT_ATOMS: atom_id res chain seq x y z
N MET A 1 -13.76 -5.78 15.25
CA MET A 1 -14.40 -4.85 16.19
C MET A 1 -15.92 -4.92 16.09
N SER A 2 -16.58 -5.24 17.19
CA SER A 2 -18.04 -5.35 17.28
C SER A 2 -18.71 -4.00 17.59
N ARG A 3 -20.05 -3.95 17.58
CA ARG A 3 -20.78 -2.75 18.03
C ARG A 3 -20.54 -2.44 19.51
N ASP A 4 -20.43 -3.47 20.35
CA ASP A 4 -20.20 -3.29 21.78
C ASP A 4 -18.79 -2.75 22.06
N ASP A 5 -17.80 -3.19 21.28
CA ASP A 5 -16.44 -2.64 21.32
C ASP A 5 -16.42 -1.16 20.94
N LEU A 6 -17.14 -0.79 19.89
CA LEU A 6 -17.28 0.62 19.48
C LEU A 6 -17.97 1.44 20.56
N ALA A 7 -19.03 0.91 21.19
CA ALA A 7 -19.69 1.60 22.30
C ALA A 7 -18.74 1.82 23.49
N ARG A 8 -17.89 0.83 23.82
CA ARG A 8 -16.85 0.95 24.86
C ARG A 8 -15.80 2.00 24.51
N LEU A 9 -15.39 2.10 23.25
CA LEU A 9 -14.45 3.14 22.79
C LEU A 9 -15.09 4.53 22.82
N THR A 10 -16.35 4.65 22.39
CA THR A 10 -17.08 5.91 22.45
C THR A 10 -17.31 6.39 23.88
N ALA A 11 -17.58 5.47 24.82
CA ALA A 11 -17.65 5.79 26.24
C ALA A 11 -16.31 6.30 26.81
N GLN A 12 -15.18 5.96 26.18
CA GLN A 12 -13.84 6.45 26.50
C GLN A 12 -13.45 7.71 25.72
N GLY A 13 -14.39 8.31 24.97
CA GLY A 13 -14.22 9.58 24.27
C GLY A 13 -13.75 9.48 22.82
N PHE A 14 -13.58 8.27 22.28
CA PHE A 14 -13.29 8.10 20.85
C PHE A 14 -14.53 8.43 20.02
N GLN A 15 -14.35 9.00 18.83
CA GLN A 15 -15.46 9.25 17.92
C GLN A 15 -15.30 8.41 16.67
N VAL A 16 -16.38 7.74 16.26
CA VAL A 16 -16.41 7.01 14.99
C VAL A 16 -16.64 8.03 13.87
N GLU A 17 -15.66 8.20 12.99
CA GLU A 17 -15.79 9.11 11.84
C GLU A 17 -16.36 8.41 10.62
N THR A 18 -15.82 7.23 10.33
CA THR A 18 -16.17 6.45 9.16
C THR A 18 -16.21 4.99 9.53
N GLN A 19 -17.20 4.25 9.01
CA GLN A 19 -17.30 2.81 9.17
C GLN A 19 -17.72 2.20 7.83
N THR A 20 -16.90 1.30 7.29
CA THR A 20 -17.24 0.58 6.05
C THR A 20 -18.17 -0.60 6.35
N ARG A 21 -18.86 -1.09 5.33
CA ARG A 21 -19.72 -2.28 5.45
C ARG A 21 -18.93 -3.59 5.54
N GLY A 22 -17.67 -3.57 5.11
CA GLY A 22 -16.82 -4.76 5.04
C GLY A 22 -17.27 -5.80 4.01
N SER A 23 -17.75 -5.37 2.84
CA SER A 23 -18.29 -6.26 1.80
C SER A 23 -17.23 -6.92 0.91
N ILE A 24 -16.05 -6.30 0.76
CA ILE A 24 -14.92 -6.80 -0.05
C ILE A 24 -13.75 -7.22 0.86
N ALA A 25 -13.52 -6.47 1.94
CA ALA A 25 -12.52 -6.74 2.97
C ALA A 25 -13.18 -6.63 4.36
N SER A 26 -12.45 -6.92 5.43
CA SER A 26 -12.89 -6.66 6.79
C SER A 26 -13.41 -5.23 6.96
N GLN A 27 -14.39 -5.05 7.84
CA GLN A 27 -14.87 -3.72 8.19
C GLN A 27 -13.71 -2.84 8.68
N ILE A 28 -13.61 -1.65 8.10
CA ILE A 28 -12.65 -0.61 8.48
C ILE A 28 -13.41 0.45 9.26
N VAL A 29 -12.87 0.84 10.41
CA VAL A 29 -13.41 1.92 11.25
C VAL A 29 -12.33 2.97 11.44
N ARG A 30 -12.61 4.21 11.04
CA ARG A 30 -11.76 5.35 11.34
C ARG A 30 -12.24 6.01 12.63
N LEU A 31 -11.34 6.09 13.60
CA LEU A 31 -11.60 6.67 14.91
C LEU A 31 -10.86 7.99 15.06
N ARG A 32 -11.56 9.02 15.49
CA ARG A 32 -10.94 10.22 16.05
C ARG A 32 -10.59 9.96 17.50
N VAL A 33 -9.33 10.23 17.84
CA VAL A 33 -8.75 10.04 19.17
C VAL A 33 -9.22 11.16 20.11
N PRO A 34 -9.51 10.87 21.40
CA PRO A 34 -9.86 11.89 22.39
C PRO A 34 -8.75 12.93 22.56
N GLN A 35 -9.13 14.17 22.89
CA GLN A 35 -8.14 15.21 23.19
C GLN A 35 -7.25 14.80 24.38
N GLY A 36 -5.96 15.16 24.30
CA GLY A 36 -4.97 14.81 25.33
C GLY A 36 -4.49 13.35 25.30
N THR A 37 -4.99 12.51 24.38
CA THR A 37 -4.52 11.14 24.21
C THR A 37 -3.53 11.05 23.04
N SER A 38 -2.34 10.48 23.28
CA SER A 38 -1.38 10.23 22.19
C SER A 38 -1.85 9.11 21.26
N LEU A 39 -1.41 9.11 20.00
CA LEU A 39 -1.75 8.06 19.03
C LEU A 39 -1.33 6.66 19.52
N THR A 40 -0.15 6.54 20.13
CA THR A 40 0.33 5.27 20.69
C THR A 40 -0.58 4.74 21.81
N GLN A 41 -0.97 5.60 22.75
CA GLN A 41 -1.93 5.25 23.80
C GLN A 41 -3.29 4.88 23.20
N ALA A 42 -3.75 5.65 22.22
CA ALA A 42 -5.01 5.40 21.55
C ALA A 42 -5.05 4.01 20.90
N ARG A 43 -3.98 3.63 20.19
CA ARG A 43 -3.82 2.30 19.60
C ARG A 43 -3.84 1.19 20.65
N GLN A 44 -3.12 1.39 21.76
CA GLN A 44 -3.12 0.43 22.88
C GLN A 44 -4.53 0.26 23.46
N THR A 45 -5.28 1.35 23.64
CA THR A 45 -6.68 1.29 24.10
C THR A 45 -7.56 0.50 23.14
N VAL A 46 -7.45 0.71 21.83
CA VAL A 46 -8.21 -0.06 20.83
C VAL A 46 -7.85 -1.55 20.91
N GLN A 47 -6.56 -1.89 21.02
CA GLN A 47 -6.08 -3.27 21.16
C GLN A 47 -6.51 -3.94 22.47
N LEU A 48 -6.67 -3.17 23.56
CA LEU A 48 -7.24 -3.67 24.82
C LEU A 48 -8.75 -3.91 24.73
N VAL A 49 -9.45 -3.15 23.90
CA VAL A 49 -10.89 -3.35 23.67
C VAL A 49 -11.12 -4.57 22.76
N ASP A 50 -10.39 -4.68 21.66
CA ASP A 50 -10.45 -5.79 20.71
C ASP A 50 -9.03 -6.24 20.32
N ALA A 51 -8.51 -7.26 21.00
CA ALA A 51 -7.17 -7.79 20.76
C ALA A 51 -7.00 -8.44 19.37
N ARG A 52 -8.09 -8.67 18.63
CA ARG A 52 -8.07 -9.21 17.27
C ARG A 52 -8.15 -8.11 16.21
N ALA A 53 -8.37 -6.85 16.61
CA ALA A 53 -8.41 -5.75 15.66
C ALA A 53 -7.00 -5.48 15.12
N SER A 54 -6.87 -5.44 13.79
CA SER A 54 -5.72 -4.80 13.17
C SER A 54 -5.89 -3.29 13.28
N THR A 55 -4.90 -2.62 13.85
CA THR A 55 -4.96 -1.18 14.15
C THR A 55 -3.75 -0.48 13.57
N ASP A 56 -3.98 0.57 12.80
CA ASP A 56 -2.92 1.44 12.27
C ASP A 56 -3.34 2.91 12.40
N PHE A 57 -2.39 3.82 12.20
CA PHE A 57 -2.64 5.25 12.17
C PHE A 57 -3.14 5.69 10.79
N ASP A 58 -3.88 6.80 10.76
CA ASP A 58 -4.14 7.52 9.52
C ASP A 58 -2.87 8.34 9.20
N HIS A 59 -2.03 7.83 8.31
CA HIS A 59 -0.73 8.40 8.01
C HIS A 59 -0.86 9.51 6.96
N PHE A 60 -0.20 10.64 7.21
CA PHE A 60 0.04 11.65 6.19
C PHE A 60 1.34 11.33 5.48
N TYR A 61 1.29 11.27 4.15
CA TYR A 61 2.48 11.06 3.31
C TYR A 61 3.03 12.40 2.85
N TYR A 62 4.33 12.57 2.99
CA TYR A 62 5.07 13.73 2.52
C TYR A 62 6.17 13.26 1.58
N LEU A 63 6.61 14.14 0.69
CA LEU A 63 7.78 13.87 -0.14
C LEU A 63 9.03 13.84 0.75
N ASP A 64 9.98 12.97 0.39
CA ASP A 64 11.28 12.97 1.04
C ASP A 64 12.05 14.28 0.75
N GLU A 65 12.76 14.81 1.75
CA GLU A 65 13.63 15.98 1.59
C GLU A 65 14.94 15.58 0.87
N HIS A 66 14.92 15.38 -0.45
CA HIS A 66 16.11 15.48 -1.29
C HIS A 66 15.86 15.54 -2.80
N LEU A 67 16.86 16.05 -3.51
CA LEU A 67 17.02 15.98 -4.96
C LEU A 67 18.33 15.24 -5.25
N ASP A 68 18.29 13.90 -5.30
CA ASP A 68 19.41 13.13 -5.84
C ASP A 68 19.56 13.44 -7.34
N THR A 69 20.80 13.49 -7.82
CA THR A 69 21.18 13.91 -9.18
C THR A 69 20.99 12.81 -10.22
N CYS A 70 19.79 12.20 -10.29
CA CYS A 70 19.43 11.32 -11.39
C CYS A 70 19.16 12.20 -12.63
N THR A 71 20.12 12.27 -13.54
CA THR A 71 20.04 13.13 -14.73
C THR A 71 19.68 12.30 -15.96
N GLY A 72 18.45 12.41 -16.43
CA GLY A 72 17.93 11.66 -17.59
C GLY A 72 16.41 11.83 -17.76
N ALA A 73 15.86 11.41 -18.89
CA ALA A 73 14.42 11.47 -19.14
C ALA A 73 13.65 10.42 -18.31
N GLU A 74 14.27 9.26 -18.16
CA GLU A 74 13.86 8.12 -17.34
C GLU A 74 13.80 8.45 -15.84
N CYS A 75 14.64 9.38 -15.38
CA CYS A 75 14.67 9.86 -13.99
C CYS A 75 13.58 10.89 -13.66
N ARG A 76 12.92 11.47 -14.66
CA ARG A 76 12.04 12.62 -14.44
C ARG A 76 10.85 12.28 -13.53
N ALA A 77 10.29 11.08 -13.69
CA ALA A 77 9.14 10.65 -12.90
C ALA A 77 9.50 10.45 -11.42
N THR A 78 10.62 9.81 -11.12
CA THR A 78 11.08 9.57 -9.73
C THR A 78 11.52 10.86 -9.04
N ALA A 79 12.12 11.80 -9.79
CA ALA A 79 12.48 13.11 -9.28
C ALA A 79 11.26 13.96 -8.87
N LEU A 80 10.11 13.85 -9.58
CA LEU A 80 8.89 14.58 -9.23
C LEU A 80 8.32 14.19 -7.87
N VAL A 81 8.59 12.96 -7.41
CA VAL A 81 8.15 12.43 -6.13
C VAL A 81 9.29 12.27 -5.12
N SER A 82 10.46 12.83 -5.41
CA SER A 82 11.67 12.73 -4.58
C SER A 82 12.03 11.29 -4.17
N TRP A 83 11.74 10.31 -5.04
CA TRP A 83 12.02 8.91 -4.75
C TRP A 83 13.53 8.62 -4.77
N SER A 84 14.03 7.98 -3.72
CA SER A 84 15.44 7.56 -3.61
C SER A 84 15.54 6.07 -3.30
N ALA A 85 16.05 5.29 -4.26
CA ALA A 85 16.26 3.85 -4.09
C ALA A 85 17.22 3.52 -2.93
N ALA A 86 18.22 4.38 -2.68
CA ALA A 86 19.16 4.22 -1.56
C ALA A 86 18.51 4.44 -0.19
N ARG A 87 17.43 5.23 -0.11
CA ARG A 87 16.62 5.37 1.10
C ARG A 87 15.59 4.26 1.24
N ALA A 88 15.03 3.77 0.14
CA ALA A 88 14.09 2.65 0.17
C ALA A 88 14.68 1.44 0.91
N THR A 89 15.99 1.17 0.76
CA THR A 89 16.68 0.09 1.49
C THR A 89 16.79 0.33 3.01
N GLN A 90 16.58 1.55 3.49
CA GLN A 90 16.60 1.92 4.90
C GLN A 90 15.22 1.83 5.56
N CYS A 91 14.14 1.69 4.77
CA CYS A 91 12.76 1.60 5.25
C CYS A 91 12.41 0.27 5.92
N GLY A 92 13.36 -0.67 5.99
CA GLY A 92 13.20 -1.98 6.61
C GLY A 92 13.18 -3.12 5.59
N PRO A 93 12.56 -4.26 5.93
CA PRO A 93 12.44 -5.39 5.01
C PRO A 93 11.63 -5.01 3.77
N THR A 94 12.01 -5.56 2.62
CA THR A 94 11.24 -5.36 1.40
C THR A 94 9.80 -5.89 1.56
N PRO A 95 8.77 -5.07 1.29
CA PRO A 95 7.39 -5.49 1.46
C PRO A 95 6.92 -6.45 0.35
N VAL A 96 5.82 -7.14 0.63
CA VAL A 96 4.98 -7.77 -0.42
C VAL A 96 3.93 -6.75 -0.84
N ILE A 97 3.80 -6.52 -2.14
CA ILE A 97 2.89 -5.52 -2.71
C ILE A 97 1.73 -6.24 -3.36
N GLY A 98 0.49 -5.99 -2.93
CA GLY A 98 -0.70 -6.47 -3.64
C GLY A 98 -1.14 -5.49 -4.72
N LEU A 99 -1.23 -5.95 -5.98
CA LEU A 99 -1.73 -5.15 -7.10
C LEU A 99 -3.10 -5.67 -7.59
N ILE A 100 -4.10 -4.80 -7.61
CA ILE A 100 -5.41 -5.07 -8.23
C ILE A 100 -5.50 -4.21 -9.49
N ASP A 101 -5.29 -4.85 -10.64
CA ASP A 101 -5.23 -4.18 -11.94
C ASP A 101 -5.75 -5.13 -13.05
N THR A 102 -5.52 -4.80 -14.32
CA THR A 102 -5.70 -5.72 -15.45
C THR A 102 -4.63 -6.83 -15.43
N GLY A 103 -4.67 -7.72 -16.43
CA GLY A 103 -3.66 -8.77 -16.56
C GLY A 103 -2.22 -8.21 -16.63
N ILE A 104 -1.25 -9.07 -16.38
CA ILE A 104 0.18 -8.72 -16.42
C ILE A 104 0.88 -9.64 -17.41
N ASN A 105 1.61 -9.06 -18.36
CA ASN A 105 2.47 -9.81 -19.28
C ASN A 105 3.83 -10.07 -18.61
N LEU A 106 3.99 -11.25 -18.02
CA LEU A 106 5.24 -11.66 -17.33
C LEU A 106 6.43 -11.84 -18.29
N ASP A 107 6.16 -12.03 -19.58
CA ASP A 107 7.20 -12.17 -20.62
C ASP A 107 7.78 -10.82 -21.06
N HIS A 108 7.21 -9.69 -20.60
CA HIS A 108 7.73 -8.37 -20.91
C HIS A 108 9.15 -8.18 -20.36
N ASP A 109 10.06 -7.60 -21.16
CA ASP A 109 11.48 -7.43 -20.81
C ASP A 109 11.71 -6.80 -19.43
N ALA A 110 10.84 -5.85 -19.03
CA ALA A 110 10.90 -5.19 -17.73
C ALA A 110 10.54 -6.08 -16.54
N LEU A 111 9.83 -7.20 -16.74
CA LEU A 111 9.29 -8.06 -15.69
C LEU A 111 9.90 -9.48 -15.67
N THR A 112 10.58 -9.90 -16.73
CA THR A 112 11.14 -11.25 -16.81
C THR A 112 12.08 -11.56 -15.63
N GLY A 113 11.75 -12.58 -14.85
CA GLY A 113 12.55 -12.99 -13.67
C GLY A 113 12.30 -12.18 -12.41
N GLN A 114 11.33 -11.25 -12.42
CA GLN A 114 10.83 -10.61 -11.20
C GLN A 114 9.97 -11.57 -10.38
N ALA A 115 9.91 -11.33 -9.07
CA ALA A 115 9.12 -12.14 -8.15
C ALA A 115 7.64 -11.72 -8.19
N ILE A 116 6.91 -12.20 -9.19
CA ILE A 116 5.50 -11.86 -9.41
C ILE A 116 4.62 -13.11 -9.34
N GLU A 117 3.60 -13.08 -8.49
CA GLU A 117 2.55 -14.10 -8.38
C GLU A 117 1.23 -13.54 -8.92
N VAL A 118 0.70 -14.15 -9.98
CA VAL A 118 -0.60 -13.75 -10.56
C VAL A 118 -1.71 -14.61 -9.98
N VAL A 119 -2.69 -13.96 -9.34
CA VAL A 119 -3.91 -14.60 -8.83
C VAL A 119 -5.09 -14.18 -9.70
N ASP A 120 -5.47 -15.04 -10.63
CA ASP A 120 -6.63 -14.78 -11.49
C ASP A 120 -7.93 -14.94 -10.71
N ARG A 121 -8.76 -13.89 -10.70
CA ARG A 121 -10.14 -13.96 -10.24
C ARG A 121 -11.08 -13.70 -11.42
N PRO A 122 -11.38 -14.72 -12.24
CA PRO A 122 -12.32 -14.56 -13.33
C PRO A 122 -13.70 -14.18 -12.77
N ALA A 123 -14.18 -13.00 -13.12
CA ALA A 123 -15.58 -12.64 -12.88
C ALA A 123 -16.45 -13.42 -13.89
N PRO A 124 -17.55 -14.05 -13.44
CA PRO A 124 -18.47 -14.69 -14.37
C PRO A 124 -18.96 -13.64 -15.38
N HIS A 125 -18.74 -13.89 -16.68
CA HIS A 125 -19.20 -13.06 -17.80
C HIS A 125 -18.47 -11.71 -18.01
N ALA A 126 -17.22 -11.57 -17.55
CA ALA A 126 -16.37 -10.44 -17.93
C ALA A 126 -15.31 -10.89 -18.94
N ASP A 127 -15.20 -10.16 -20.05
CA ASP A 127 -14.03 -10.29 -20.92
C ASP A 127 -12.79 -9.78 -20.18
N ALA A 128 -11.67 -10.48 -20.33
CA ALA A 128 -10.42 -10.06 -19.72
C ALA A 128 -9.94 -8.74 -20.36
N SER A 129 -9.59 -7.76 -19.52
CA SER A 129 -8.90 -6.56 -19.99
C SER A 129 -7.53 -6.92 -20.55
N LEU A 130 -7.06 -6.14 -21.52
CA LEU A 130 -5.70 -6.26 -22.04
C LEU A 130 -4.65 -6.03 -20.93
N PRO A 131 -3.49 -6.69 -21.01
CA PRO A 131 -2.51 -6.66 -19.93
C PRO A 131 -1.64 -5.40 -19.92
N GLU A 132 -1.78 -4.46 -20.86
CA GLU A 132 -0.82 -3.35 -20.97
C GLU A 132 -0.81 -2.46 -19.72
N HIS A 133 -1.99 -2.15 -19.15
CA HIS A 133 -2.10 -1.32 -17.96
C HIS A 133 -1.48 -2.00 -16.73
N GLY A 134 -1.89 -3.24 -16.42
CA GLY A 134 -1.31 -4.02 -15.33
C GLY A 134 0.19 -4.24 -15.47
N THR A 135 0.67 -4.49 -16.69
CA THR A 135 2.12 -4.61 -16.99
C THR A 135 2.87 -3.30 -16.72
N ALA A 136 2.32 -2.16 -17.13
CA ALA A 136 2.94 -0.86 -16.92
C ALA A 136 3.03 -0.52 -15.42
N ILE A 137 1.96 -0.79 -14.64
CA ILE A 137 1.97 -0.57 -13.19
C ILE A 137 2.92 -1.54 -12.49
N ALA A 138 2.93 -2.83 -12.87
CA ALA A 138 3.89 -3.80 -12.33
C ALA A 138 5.34 -3.38 -12.62
N ALA A 139 5.63 -2.89 -13.84
CA ALA A 139 6.98 -2.44 -14.22
C ALA A 139 7.39 -1.19 -13.44
N LEU A 140 6.47 -0.27 -13.16
CA LEU A 140 6.74 0.87 -12.29
C LEU A 140 7.12 0.43 -10.86
N LEU A 141 6.45 -0.58 -10.32
CA LEU A 141 6.65 -1.03 -8.95
C LEU A 141 7.90 -1.91 -8.80
N VAL A 142 7.96 -3.00 -9.55
CA VAL A 142 8.96 -4.08 -9.39
C VAL A 142 9.75 -4.34 -10.68
N GLY A 143 9.76 -3.41 -11.63
CA GLY A 143 10.52 -3.54 -12.86
C GLY A 143 12.00 -3.82 -12.61
N ARG A 144 12.61 -4.65 -13.46
CA ARG A 144 14.01 -5.06 -13.34
C ARG A 144 14.95 -3.85 -13.36
N PRO A 145 15.99 -3.81 -12.51
CA PRO A 145 16.92 -2.67 -12.43
C PRO A 145 17.61 -2.31 -13.76
N GLY A 146 17.86 -3.29 -14.62
CA GLY A 146 18.52 -3.11 -15.92
C GLY A 146 17.59 -2.92 -17.12
N SER A 147 16.28 -2.81 -16.89
CA SER A 147 15.31 -2.57 -17.96
C SER A 147 15.19 -1.09 -18.31
N SER A 148 14.41 -0.76 -19.36
CA SER A 148 14.09 0.63 -19.71
C SER A 148 13.23 1.35 -18.66
N THR A 149 12.63 0.59 -17.73
CA THR A 149 11.82 1.11 -16.62
C THR A 149 12.23 0.40 -15.32
N PRO A 150 13.36 0.78 -14.70
CA PRO A 150 13.73 0.27 -13.38
C PRO A 150 12.61 0.56 -12.36
N GLY A 151 12.18 -0.46 -11.63
CA GLY A 151 11.12 -0.34 -10.65
C GLY A 151 11.51 0.53 -9.46
N LEU A 152 10.50 1.03 -8.74
CA LEU A 152 10.70 1.75 -7.49
C LEU A 152 11.27 0.84 -6.39
N LEU A 153 10.79 -0.41 -6.34
CA LEU A 153 11.20 -1.46 -5.41
C LEU A 153 11.47 -2.77 -6.17
N PRO A 154 12.57 -2.86 -6.95
CA PRO A 154 12.82 -3.99 -7.85
C PRO A 154 13.02 -5.36 -7.16
N GLU A 155 13.20 -5.38 -5.85
CA GLU A 155 13.40 -6.60 -5.06
C GLU A 155 12.11 -7.03 -4.35
N ALA A 156 11.02 -6.28 -4.50
CA ALA A 156 9.76 -6.60 -3.86
C ALA A 156 9.05 -7.74 -4.57
N LYS A 157 8.35 -8.56 -3.78
CA LYS A 157 7.40 -9.53 -4.33
C LYS A 157 6.10 -8.79 -4.65
N LEU A 158 5.60 -9.01 -5.86
CA LEU A 158 4.27 -8.60 -6.31
C LEU A 158 3.31 -9.81 -6.26
#